data_AF-A0A3L7P112-F1
#
_entry.id   AF-A0A3L7P112-F1
#
_cell.length_a   1.000
_cell.length_b   1.000
_cell.length_c   1.000
_cell.angle_alpha   90.00
_cell.angle_beta   90.00
_cell.angle_gamma   90.00
#
_symmetry.space_group_name_H-M   'P 1'
#
loop_
_entity.id
_entity.type
_entity.pdbx_description
1 polymer ?
#
loop_
_entity_poly.entity_id
_entity_poly.type
_entity_poly.pdbx_seq_one_letter_code
_entity_poly.pdbx_strand_id
1 'polypeptide(L)'
;MKKTPDPREYKTGEPMTLVAAMTQPGSGKTTGRLLMNPCWDLKLVETGDTLFRAHCRTHRLASGKSAPGEWSARTYQRALHRWETMTRRALGELTGMADNENRRILSYWTQGHQGRNIKAYRELDFVGWQGDRPALIGEIKLRQRGGAGDIRGVGQLRSAQQLIHQKWANVPGLVVNVAMGEILGTENTAHLPLLDPPEIRRALQECLPGGLASCWIDGWAVAELGILRGWITHAEVMDLSRLRRQFDNPQMAVARATPLPVIPLIPAWAVQAAGLAGIFATTGPSRLS
;
A
#
# COMPACT_ATOMS: atom_id res chain seq x y z
N MET A 1 -18.82 -29.02 -31.97
CA MET A 1 -18.70 -28.86 -30.50
C MET A 1 -17.26 -29.17 -30.09
N LYS A 2 -16.53 -28.20 -29.54
CA LYS A 2 -15.14 -28.40 -29.09
C LYS A 2 -15.16 -29.09 -27.71
N LYS A 3 -14.62 -30.30 -27.62
CA LYS A 3 -14.46 -31.04 -26.35
C LYS A 3 -13.42 -30.34 -25.48
N THR A 4 -13.78 -30.08 -24.22
CA THR A 4 -12.88 -29.68 -23.15
C THR A 4 -11.89 -30.83 -22.88
N PRO A 5 -10.58 -30.59 -22.72
CA PRO A 5 -9.62 -31.68 -22.43
C PRO A 5 -9.83 -32.24 -21.01
N ASP A 6 -9.70 -33.56 -20.89
CA ASP A 6 -9.71 -34.31 -19.63
C ASP A 6 -8.40 -34.03 -18.84
N PRO A 7 -8.47 -33.60 -17.57
CA PRO A 7 -7.29 -33.26 -16.77
C PRO A 7 -6.44 -34.46 -16.32
N ARG A 8 -6.75 -35.70 -16.73
CA ARG A 8 -6.02 -36.91 -16.31
C ARG A 8 -4.89 -37.35 -17.23
N GLU A 9 -4.65 -36.65 -18.34
CA GLU A 9 -3.56 -36.97 -19.27
C GLU A 9 -2.46 -35.90 -19.24
N TYR A 10 -1.67 -35.86 -18.17
CA TYR A 10 -0.33 -35.27 -18.23
C TYR A 10 0.69 -36.38 -17.98
N LYS A 11 1.31 -36.83 -19.08
CA LYS A 11 2.46 -37.73 -19.07
C LYS A 11 3.58 -37.09 -18.27
N THR A 12 3.94 -37.75 -17.18
CA THR A 12 5.11 -37.50 -16.34
C THR A 12 6.38 -37.60 -17.21
N GLY A 13 7.11 -36.48 -17.36
CA GLY A 13 8.28 -36.44 -18.23
C GLY A 13 9.30 -35.34 -17.92
N GLU A 14 9.25 -34.69 -16.75
CA GLU A 14 10.31 -33.75 -16.35
C GLU A 14 10.82 -34.06 -14.92
N PRO A 15 12.15 -34.00 -14.68
CA PRO A 15 12.73 -34.41 -13.42
C PRO A 15 12.40 -33.39 -12.32
N MET A 16 11.67 -33.85 -11.30
CA MET A 16 11.57 -33.11 -10.02
C MET A 16 12.98 -32.96 -9.43
N THR A 17 13.52 -31.75 -9.46
CA THR A 17 14.78 -31.45 -8.78
C THR A 17 14.55 -31.51 -7.27
N LEU A 18 15.06 -32.57 -6.65
CA LEU A 18 15.07 -32.75 -5.21
C LEU A 18 16.05 -31.72 -4.60
N VAL A 19 15.52 -30.63 -4.03
CA VAL A 19 16.35 -29.67 -3.30
C VAL A 19 16.77 -30.31 -1.98
N ALA A 20 18.06 -30.60 -1.85
CA ALA A 20 18.68 -31.20 -0.68
C ALA A 20 18.43 -30.36 0.59
N ALA A 21 18.14 -31.05 1.70
CA ALA A 21 17.94 -30.43 3.00
C ALA A 21 19.30 -30.01 3.60
N MET A 22 19.47 -28.72 3.90
CA MET A 22 20.47 -28.28 4.87
C MET A 22 19.78 -28.18 6.23
N THR A 23 20.01 -29.16 7.09
CA THR A 23 19.65 -29.12 8.52
C THR A 23 20.63 -28.20 9.24
N GLN A 24 20.15 -27.11 9.84
CA GLN A 24 20.91 -26.43 10.89
C GLN A 24 20.82 -27.26 12.17
N PRO A 25 21.95 -27.64 12.79
CA PRO A 25 21.93 -28.33 14.07
C PRO A 25 21.61 -27.33 15.18
N GLY A 26 20.61 -27.61 16.02
CA GLY A 26 20.53 -27.02 17.35
C GLY A 26 19.26 -26.23 17.74
N SER A 27 18.19 -26.19 16.94
CA SER A 27 16.92 -25.64 17.43
C SER A 27 15.80 -26.66 17.28
N GLY A 28 15.31 -27.20 18.39
CA GLY A 28 14.16 -28.12 18.47
C GLY A 28 12.82 -27.48 18.11
N LYS A 29 12.81 -26.50 17.21
CA LYS A 29 11.61 -25.95 16.58
C LYS A 29 11.58 -26.46 15.14
N THR A 30 10.75 -27.45 14.89
CA THR A 30 10.34 -27.84 13.53
C THR A 30 9.64 -26.62 12.93
N THR A 31 10.39 -25.80 12.19
CA THR A 31 9.81 -24.80 11.31
C THR A 31 9.02 -25.59 10.28
N GLY A 32 7.69 -25.51 10.35
CA GLY A 32 6.80 -26.18 9.42
C GLY A 32 7.29 -25.95 8.01
N ARG A 33 7.72 -27.02 7.35
CA ARG A 33 8.08 -27.01 5.94
C ARG A 33 6.81 -26.60 5.21
N LEU A 34 6.79 -25.39 4.66
CA LEU A 34 5.80 -25.00 3.64
C LEU A 34 6.05 -25.93 2.45
N LEU A 35 5.42 -27.10 2.46
CA LEU A 35 5.21 -27.90 1.26
C LEU A 35 4.37 -27.02 0.36
N MET A 36 5.01 -26.31 -0.56
CA MET A 36 4.27 -25.55 -1.55
C MET A 36 3.50 -26.55 -2.39
N ASN A 37 2.18 -26.37 -2.42
CA ASN A 37 1.36 -27.09 -3.38
C ASN A 37 1.91 -26.80 -4.78
N PRO A 38 2.00 -27.82 -5.67
CA PRO A 38 2.38 -27.59 -7.05
C PRO A 38 1.49 -26.48 -7.62
N CYS A 39 2.11 -25.54 -8.33
CA CYS A 39 1.39 -24.50 -9.03
C CYS A 39 1.66 -24.61 -10.52
N TRP A 40 0.65 -24.31 -11.34
CA TRP A 40 0.75 -24.46 -12.79
C TRP A 40 0.09 -23.28 -13.50
N ASP A 41 0.48 -23.09 -14.76
CA ASP A 41 0.07 -21.98 -15.62
C ASP A 41 0.38 -20.59 -15.02
N LEU A 42 1.57 -20.43 -14.42
CA LEU A 42 2.01 -19.17 -13.83
C LEU A 42 2.15 -18.07 -14.89
N LYS A 43 1.47 -16.95 -14.67
CA LYS A 43 1.45 -15.78 -15.56
C LYS A 43 1.50 -14.47 -14.76
N LEU A 44 2.15 -13.46 -15.32
CA LEU A 44 1.94 -12.07 -14.92
C LEU A 44 0.84 -11.51 -15.84
N VAL A 45 -0.33 -11.27 -15.25
CA VAL A 45 -1.51 -10.75 -15.95
C VAL A 45 -1.74 -9.30 -15.62
N GLU A 46 -2.61 -8.66 -16.40
CA GLU A 46 -2.89 -7.25 -16.25
C GLU A 46 -3.73 -6.96 -14.99
N THR A 47 -3.55 -5.80 -14.35
CA THR A 47 -4.45 -5.30 -13.29
C THR A 47 -5.89 -5.12 -13.80
N GLY A 48 -6.04 -4.97 -15.12
CA GLY A 48 -7.31 -4.97 -15.85
C GLY A 48 -7.96 -6.34 -16.06
N ASP A 49 -7.27 -7.45 -15.74
CA ASP A 49 -7.74 -8.81 -16.03
C ASP A 49 -9.14 -9.06 -15.43
N THR A 50 -10.04 -9.56 -16.27
CA THR A 50 -11.45 -9.72 -15.91
C THR A 50 -11.66 -10.75 -14.81
N LEU A 51 -10.86 -11.82 -14.80
CA LEU A 51 -10.94 -12.88 -13.80
C LEU A 51 -10.34 -12.42 -12.47
N PHE A 52 -9.25 -11.66 -12.50
CA PHE A 52 -8.71 -11.00 -11.30
C PHE A 52 -9.71 -10.02 -10.70
N ARG A 53 -10.32 -9.14 -11.51
CA ARG A 53 -11.36 -8.20 -11.04
C ARG A 53 -12.58 -8.93 -10.45
N ALA A 54 -12.99 -10.04 -11.06
CA ALA A 54 -14.05 -10.89 -10.50
C ALA A 54 -13.62 -11.49 -9.14
N HIS A 55 -12.40 -12.00 -9.03
CA HIS A 55 -11.85 -12.52 -7.78
C HIS A 55 -11.83 -11.44 -6.67
N CYS A 56 -11.36 -10.23 -6.96
CA CYS A 56 -11.38 -9.12 -6.01
C CYS A 56 -12.79 -8.75 -5.54
N ARG A 57 -13.78 -8.78 -6.44
CA ARG A 57 -15.20 -8.54 -6.08
C ARG A 57 -15.70 -9.60 -5.11
N THR A 58 -15.49 -10.88 -5.41
CA THR A 58 -15.89 -11.98 -4.53
C THR A 58 -15.22 -11.90 -3.17
N HIS A 59 -13.91 -11.61 -3.13
CA HIS A 59 -13.17 -11.46 -1.88
C HIS A 59 -13.66 -10.27 -1.05
N ARG A 60 -14.01 -9.14 -1.69
CA ARG A 60 -14.58 -7.98 -1.00
C ARG A 60 -15.92 -8.32 -0.36
N LEU A 61 -16.79 -9.03 -1.09
CA LEU A 61 -18.08 -9.48 -0.57
C LEU A 61 -17.90 -10.46 0.61
N ALA A 62 -16.99 -11.43 0.48
CA ALA A 62 -16.75 -12.44 1.50
C ALA A 62 -16.10 -11.88 2.78
N SER A 63 -15.19 -10.90 2.63
CA SER A 63 -14.45 -10.33 3.77
C SER A 63 -15.28 -9.34 4.60
N GLY A 64 -16.48 -8.97 4.17
CA GLY A 64 -17.32 -7.97 4.84
C GLY A 64 -16.68 -6.59 4.94
N LYS A 65 -15.52 -6.37 4.30
CA LYS A 65 -14.83 -5.08 4.24
C LYS A 65 -15.67 -4.18 3.35
N SER A 66 -16.57 -3.42 3.97
CA SER A 66 -17.21 -2.28 3.35
C SER A 66 -16.13 -1.36 2.75
N ALA A 67 -16.42 -0.77 1.59
CA ALA A 67 -15.59 0.32 1.08
C ALA A 67 -15.38 1.34 2.21
N PRO A 68 -14.21 2.00 2.33
CA PRO A 68 -13.96 2.93 3.43
C PRO A 68 -15.13 3.93 3.49
N GLY A 69 -15.99 3.76 4.50
CA GLY A 69 -17.29 4.43 4.55
C GLY A 69 -17.13 5.93 4.76
N GLU A 70 -16.00 6.34 5.33
CA GLU A 70 -15.69 7.71 5.65
C GLU A 70 -14.89 8.38 4.52
N TRP A 71 -15.30 9.61 4.17
CA TRP A 71 -14.62 10.42 3.16
C TRP A 71 -13.14 10.65 3.50
N SER A 72 -12.82 10.88 4.78
CA SER A 72 -11.44 11.04 5.28
C SER A 72 -10.56 9.83 4.97
N ALA A 73 -11.05 8.62 5.23
CA ALA A 73 -10.35 7.38 4.94
C ALA A 73 -10.10 7.19 3.44
N ARG A 74 -11.08 7.51 2.59
CA ARG A 74 -10.91 7.45 1.13
C ARG A 74 -9.88 8.45 0.62
N THR A 75 -9.91 9.68 1.11
CA THR A 75 -8.95 10.72 0.70
C THR A 75 -7.53 10.36 1.12
N TYR A 76 -7.33 9.91 2.36
CA TYR A 76 -6.02 9.48 2.83
C TYR A 76 -5.49 8.25 2.07
N GLN A 77 -6.33 7.22 1.85
CA GLN A 77 -5.97 6.04 1.05
C GLN A 77 -5.57 6.40 -0.38
N ARG A 78 -6.28 7.34 -1.03
CA ARG A 78 -5.90 7.84 -2.36
C ARG A 78 -4.54 8.52 -2.34
N ALA A 79 -4.25 9.32 -1.32
CA ALA A 79 -2.95 9.93 -1.17
C ALA A 79 -1.87 8.85 -1.01
N LEU A 80 -2.04 7.87 -0.14
CA LEU A 80 -1.08 6.76 0.02
C LEU A 80 -0.85 5.97 -1.27
N HIS A 81 -1.89 5.71 -2.06
CA HIS A 81 -1.73 5.02 -3.36
C HIS A 81 -0.96 5.87 -4.38
N ARG A 82 -1.12 7.19 -4.33
CA ARG A 82 -0.31 8.12 -5.13
C ARG A 82 1.17 8.07 -4.71
N TRP A 83 1.43 7.99 -3.41
CA TRP A 83 2.79 7.80 -2.87
C TRP A 83 3.41 6.47 -3.31
N GLU A 84 2.68 5.36 -3.24
CA GLU A 84 3.14 4.06 -3.76
C GLU A 84 3.50 4.16 -5.25
N THR A 85 2.64 4.79 -6.06
CA THR A 85 2.90 5.01 -7.50
C THR A 85 4.14 5.85 -7.74
N MET A 86 4.33 6.91 -6.96
CA MET A 86 5.54 7.74 -7.02
C MET A 86 6.80 6.93 -6.68
N THR A 87 6.75 6.12 -5.62
CA THR A 87 7.86 5.24 -5.24
C THR A 87 8.18 4.23 -6.35
N ARG A 88 7.17 3.64 -7.01
CA ARG A 88 7.38 2.73 -8.16
C ARG A 88 8.11 3.41 -9.30
N ARG A 89 7.72 4.64 -9.64
CA ARG A 89 8.38 5.44 -10.69
C ARG A 89 9.82 5.78 -10.32
N ALA A 90 10.05 6.19 -9.08
CA ALA A 90 11.40 6.43 -8.56
C ALA A 90 12.26 5.16 -8.67
N LEU A 91 11.74 4.00 -8.24
CA LEU A 91 12.44 2.73 -8.37
C LEU A 91 12.74 2.40 -9.84
N GLY A 92 11.80 2.63 -10.75
CA GLY A 92 12.04 2.44 -12.19
C GLY A 92 13.20 3.28 -12.73
N GLU A 93 13.25 4.57 -12.38
CA GLU A 93 14.37 5.46 -12.76
C GLU A 93 15.70 5.00 -12.16
N LEU A 94 15.70 4.63 -10.87
CA LEU A 94 16.93 4.25 -10.15
C LEU A 94 17.53 2.94 -10.65
N THR A 95 16.67 1.98 -10.96
CA THR A 95 17.04 0.64 -11.43
C THR A 95 17.26 0.56 -12.94
N GLY A 96 16.79 1.56 -13.70
CA GLY A 96 16.77 1.49 -15.16
C GLY A 96 15.81 0.43 -15.70
N MET A 97 14.91 -0.09 -14.86
CA MET A 97 13.90 -1.08 -15.24
C MET A 97 12.56 -0.36 -15.41
N ALA A 98 11.94 -0.51 -16.57
CA ALA A 98 10.59 0.01 -16.75
C ALA A 98 9.62 -0.76 -15.85
N ASP A 99 8.87 -0.05 -15.00
CA ASP A 99 7.72 -0.63 -14.32
C ASP A 99 6.65 -0.93 -15.37
N ASN A 100 6.14 -2.16 -15.39
CA ASN A 100 4.93 -2.45 -16.15
C ASN A 100 3.75 -2.37 -15.19
N GLU A 101 3.28 -1.14 -14.96
CA GLU A 101 2.16 -0.84 -14.05
C GLU A 101 0.93 -1.71 -14.33
N ASN A 102 0.77 -2.14 -15.58
CA ASN A 102 -0.33 -2.99 -15.99
C ASN A 102 -0.08 -4.46 -15.67
N ARG A 103 1.14 -5.02 -15.74
CA ARG A 103 1.41 -6.47 -15.58
C ARG A 103 2.08 -6.83 -14.25
N ARG A 104 1.35 -6.67 -13.15
CA ARG A 104 1.84 -6.93 -11.78
C ARG A 104 1.06 -7.99 -11.00
N ILE A 105 0.11 -8.67 -11.65
CA ILE A 105 -0.71 -9.69 -10.99
C ILE A 105 -0.17 -11.08 -11.33
N LEU A 106 0.40 -11.76 -10.34
CA LEU A 106 0.69 -13.18 -10.46
C LEU A 106 -0.61 -13.98 -10.44
N SER A 107 -0.89 -14.66 -11.54
CA SER A 107 -1.99 -15.62 -11.68
C SER A 107 -1.41 -17.02 -11.79
N TYR A 108 -1.95 -17.94 -10.98
CA TYR A 108 -1.51 -19.32 -10.95
C TYR A 108 -2.63 -20.22 -10.47
N TRP A 109 -2.58 -21.49 -10.84
CA TRP A 109 -3.43 -22.50 -10.23
C TRP A 109 -2.71 -23.15 -9.07
N THR A 110 -3.45 -23.49 -8.02
CA THR A 110 -2.95 -24.20 -6.85
C THR A 110 -4.01 -25.19 -6.38
N GLN A 111 -3.60 -26.17 -5.58
CA GLN A 111 -4.53 -27.05 -4.89
C GLN A 111 -5.15 -26.33 -3.68
N GLY A 112 -6.48 -26.32 -3.60
CA GLY A 112 -7.25 -25.80 -2.46
C GLY A 112 -7.47 -26.85 -1.36
N HIS A 113 -8.11 -26.46 -0.26
CA HIS A 113 -8.30 -27.31 0.94
C HIS A 113 -9.02 -28.64 0.70
N GLN A 114 -9.83 -28.74 -0.35
CA GLN A 114 -10.56 -29.96 -0.72
C GLN A 114 -9.90 -30.75 -1.85
N GLY A 115 -8.61 -30.51 -2.12
CA GLY A 115 -7.89 -31.13 -3.22
C GLY A 115 -8.29 -30.62 -4.62
N ARG A 116 -9.24 -29.70 -4.71
CA ARG A 116 -9.68 -29.07 -5.96
C ARG A 116 -8.68 -28.02 -6.43
N ASN A 117 -8.47 -27.96 -7.72
CA ASN A 117 -7.66 -26.93 -8.35
C ASN A 117 -8.41 -25.60 -8.31
N ILE A 118 -7.79 -24.59 -7.71
CA ILE A 118 -8.32 -23.23 -7.62
C ILE A 118 -7.37 -22.26 -8.31
N LYS A 119 -7.94 -21.28 -9.01
CA LYS A 119 -7.17 -20.19 -9.59
C LYS A 119 -6.94 -19.13 -8.51
N ALA A 120 -5.68 -18.86 -8.21
CA ALA A 120 -5.24 -17.88 -7.24
C ALA A 120 -4.63 -16.67 -7.95
N TYR A 121 -4.67 -15.54 -7.23
CA TYR A 121 -4.11 -14.29 -7.69
C TYR A 121 -3.32 -13.65 -6.57
N ARG A 122 -2.23 -12.99 -6.96
CA ARG A 122 -1.41 -12.22 -6.06
C ARG A 122 -0.94 -10.95 -6.76
N GLU A 123 -1.22 -9.82 -6.13
CA GLU A 123 -0.68 -8.54 -6.57
C GLU A 123 0.75 -8.36 -6.04
N LEU A 124 1.61 -7.84 -6.90
CA LEU A 124 2.93 -7.34 -6.56
C LEU A 124 2.90 -5.82 -6.64
N ASP A 125 3.57 -5.14 -5.71
CA ASP A 125 3.60 -3.69 -5.72
C ASP A 125 4.39 -3.20 -6.95
N PHE A 126 5.55 -3.80 -7.24
CA PHE A 126 6.43 -3.44 -8.36
C PHE A 126 6.89 -4.67 -9.16
N VAL A 127 6.94 -4.54 -10.49
CA VAL A 127 7.59 -5.51 -11.37
C VAL A 127 8.42 -4.77 -12.40
N GLY A 128 9.75 -4.84 -12.25
CA GLY A 128 10.71 -4.30 -13.22
C GLY A 128 10.92 -5.26 -14.36
N TRP A 129 10.90 -4.76 -15.59
CA TRP A 129 11.05 -5.57 -16.81
C TRP A 129 12.37 -5.31 -17.52
N GLN A 130 12.92 -6.37 -18.12
CA GLN A 130 14.02 -6.30 -19.08
C GLN A 130 13.59 -7.05 -20.34
N GLY A 131 13.17 -6.32 -21.38
CA GLY A 131 12.48 -6.91 -22.52
C GLY A 131 11.15 -7.55 -22.09
N ASP A 132 10.90 -8.78 -22.54
CA ASP A 132 9.64 -9.51 -22.27
C ASP A 132 9.66 -10.38 -21.02
N ARG A 133 10.64 -10.20 -20.13
CA ARG A 133 10.75 -10.95 -18.87
C ARG A 133 10.80 -10.04 -17.64
N PRO A 134 10.22 -10.48 -16.52
CA PRO A 134 10.45 -9.83 -15.23
C PRO A 134 11.92 -9.98 -14.86
N ALA A 135 12.53 -8.87 -14.44
CA ALA A 135 13.92 -8.78 -14.00
C ALA A 135 14.05 -8.40 -12.51
N LEU A 136 12.97 -7.88 -11.91
CA LEU A 136 12.89 -7.55 -10.49
C LEU A 136 11.44 -7.60 -10.04
N ILE A 137 11.18 -8.14 -8.85
CA ILE A 137 9.90 -7.97 -8.17
C ILE A 137 10.10 -7.19 -6.88
N GLY A 138 9.11 -6.36 -6.55
CA GLY A 138 9.19 -5.48 -5.40
C GLY A 138 7.92 -5.47 -4.55
N GLU A 139 8.14 -5.30 -3.26
CA GLU A 139 7.11 -4.97 -2.28
C GLU A 139 7.44 -3.58 -1.70
N ILE A 140 6.49 -2.66 -1.70
CA ILE A 140 6.66 -1.29 -1.22
C ILE A 140 5.87 -1.12 0.07
N LYS A 141 6.51 -0.59 1.10
CA LYS A 141 5.90 -0.33 2.40
C LYS A 141 6.15 1.10 2.83
N LEU A 142 5.08 1.89 2.88
CA LEU A 142 5.07 3.24 3.44
C LEU A 142 4.99 3.13 4.97
N ARG A 143 6.02 3.57 5.71
CA ARG A 143 6.16 3.29 7.15
C ARG A 143 6.54 4.49 7.99
N GLN A 144 6.07 4.47 9.22
CA GLN A 144 6.66 5.20 10.35
C GLN A 144 7.90 4.43 10.80
N ARG A 145 9.05 5.09 11.05
CA ARG A 145 10.33 4.46 11.42
C ARG A 145 10.32 3.92 12.87
N GLY A 146 9.42 4.37 13.73
CA GLY A 146 9.39 4.10 15.18
C GLY A 146 8.92 2.72 15.62
N GLY A 147 8.66 1.79 14.70
CA GLY A 147 8.34 0.39 15.01
C GLY A 147 9.57 -0.51 14.90
N ALA A 148 10.09 -0.99 16.02
CA ALA A 148 11.19 -1.96 16.05
C ALA A 148 10.90 -3.18 15.14
N GLY A 149 11.82 -3.46 14.21
CA GLY A 149 11.99 -4.79 13.61
C GLY A 149 10.90 -5.27 12.65
N ASP A 150 10.30 -4.40 11.84
CA ASP A 150 9.19 -4.84 11.00
C ASP A 150 9.66 -5.59 9.73
N ILE A 151 9.89 -6.90 9.85
CA ILE A 151 10.17 -7.85 8.74
C ILE A 151 8.90 -8.12 7.90
N ARG A 152 7.77 -7.44 8.17
CA ARG A 152 6.56 -7.50 7.34
C ARG A 152 6.92 -7.10 5.90
N GLY A 153 6.40 -7.82 4.91
CA GLY A 153 6.78 -7.65 3.50
C GLY A 153 7.80 -8.67 3.00
N VAL A 154 8.83 -9.03 3.78
CA VAL A 154 9.83 -10.05 3.35
C VAL A 154 9.18 -11.43 3.17
N GLY A 155 8.35 -11.86 4.13
CA GLY A 155 7.64 -13.14 4.03
C GLY A 155 6.66 -13.16 2.86
N GLN A 156 6.00 -12.04 2.59
CA GLN A 156 5.16 -11.88 1.42
C GLN A 156 6.02 -12.02 0.15
N LEU A 157 7.02 -11.17 -0.04
CA LEU A 157 7.82 -11.18 -1.25
C LEU A 157 8.53 -12.52 -1.48
N ARG A 158 9.01 -13.18 -0.42
CA ARG A 158 9.62 -14.52 -0.50
C ARG A 158 8.68 -15.55 -1.10
N SER A 159 7.41 -15.57 -0.64
CA SER A 159 6.41 -16.47 -1.19
C SER A 159 6.09 -16.16 -2.67
N ALA A 160 6.11 -14.89 -3.07
CA ALA A 160 5.93 -14.51 -4.47
C ALA A 160 7.11 -14.93 -5.34
N GLN A 161 8.33 -14.71 -4.83
CA GLN A 161 9.58 -15.06 -5.49
C GLN A 161 9.66 -16.56 -5.75
N GLN A 162 9.31 -17.39 -4.77
CA GLN A 162 9.26 -18.84 -4.91
C GLN A 162 8.29 -19.31 -6.00
N LEU A 163 7.16 -18.63 -6.20
CA LEU A 163 6.26 -18.90 -7.33
C LEU A 163 6.93 -18.49 -8.64
N ILE A 164 7.44 -17.25 -8.72
CA ILE A 164 8.07 -16.70 -9.91
C ILE A 164 9.24 -17.55 -10.41
N HIS A 165 10.06 -18.08 -9.51
CA HIS A 165 11.20 -18.93 -9.85
C HIS A 165 10.82 -20.23 -10.57
N GLN A 166 9.57 -20.68 -10.49
CA GLN A 166 9.10 -21.84 -11.26
C GLN A 166 9.03 -21.58 -12.77
N LYS A 167 8.99 -20.30 -13.19
CA LYS A 167 8.93 -19.91 -14.61
C LYS A 167 10.09 -19.01 -15.03
N TRP A 168 10.48 -18.08 -14.17
CA TRP A 168 11.57 -17.15 -14.38
C TRP A 168 12.59 -17.34 -13.28
N ALA A 169 13.56 -18.23 -13.54
CA ALA A 169 14.63 -18.52 -12.59
C ALA A 169 15.44 -17.26 -12.27
N ASN A 170 15.94 -17.18 -11.03
CA ASN A 170 16.82 -16.12 -10.54
C ASN A 170 16.25 -14.71 -10.53
N VAL A 171 14.92 -14.53 -10.67
CA VAL A 171 14.32 -13.21 -10.50
C VAL A 171 14.48 -12.74 -9.04
N PRO A 172 15.19 -11.63 -8.81
CA PRO A 172 15.46 -11.07 -7.48
C PRO A 172 14.21 -10.43 -6.87
N GLY A 173 14.18 -10.36 -5.54
CA GLY A 173 13.15 -9.64 -4.78
C GLY A 173 13.72 -8.46 -4.00
N LEU A 174 13.05 -7.32 -4.05
CA LEU A 174 13.35 -6.14 -3.24
C LEU A 174 12.17 -5.72 -2.37
N VAL A 175 12.36 -5.64 -1.05
CA VAL A 175 11.43 -4.94 -0.16
C VAL A 175 11.92 -3.51 0.05
N VAL A 176 11.09 -2.53 -0.30
CA VAL A 176 11.40 -1.11 -0.16
C VAL A 176 10.56 -0.52 0.96
N ASN A 177 11.22 -0.13 2.04
CA ASN A 177 10.59 0.56 3.17
C ASN A 177 10.79 2.07 3.00
N VAL A 178 9.72 2.79 2.72
CA VAL A 178 9.74 4.25 2.58
C VAL A 178 9.51 4.87 3.95
N ALA A 179 10.50 5.61 4.44
CA ALA A 179 10.41 6.32 5.70
C ALA A 179 9.52 7.56 5.55
N MET A 180 8.28 7.46 6.02
CA MET A 180 7.26 8.50 5.92
C MET A 180 7.11 9.33 7.21
N GLY A 181 7.86 9.00 8.27
CA GLY A 181 7.66 9.57 9.61
C GLY A 181 7.67 11.09 9.66
N GLU A 182 8.61 11.73 8.96
CA GLU A 182 8.73 13.19 8.90
C GLU A 182 7.59 13.82 8.07
N ILE A 183 7.29 13.27 6.89
CA ILE A 183 6.18 13.72 6.05
C ILE A 183 4.83 13.61 6.77
N LEU A 184 4.66 12.55 7.58
CA LEU A 184 3.44 12.31 8.34
C LEU A 184 3.37 13.13 9.64
N GLY A 185 4.45 13.83 10.01
CA GLY A 185 4.55 14.59 11.26
C GLY A 185 4.47 13.70 12.50
N THR A 186 4.93 12.45 12.41
CA THR A 186 4.85 11.46 13.50
C THR A 186 6.16 11.22 14.20
N GLU A 187 7.25 11.52 13.52
CA GLU A 187 8.61 11.35 14.00
C GLU A 187 9.39 12.58 13.60
N ASN A 188 10.15 13.13 14.54
CA ASN A 188 11.32 13.91 14.22
C ASN A 188 12.51 12.94 14.31
N THR A 189 13.47 13.05 13.38
CA THR A 189 14.86 12.53 13.43
C THR A 189 15.21 11.13 12.87
N ALA A 190 16.00 11.16 11.77
CA ALA A 190 17.45 10.87 11.69
C ALA A 190 18.07 9.50 12.10
N HIS A 191 17.31 8.44 12.39
CA HIS A 191 17.93 7.25 13.05
C HIS A 191 18.15 5.97 12.21
N LEU A 192 17.96 5.98 10.89
CA LEU A 192 18.38 4.87 10.04
C LEU A 192 19.21 5.38 8.85
N PRO A 193 20.24 4.64 8.40
CA PRO A 193 20.90 4.95 7.14
C PRO A 193 19.85 4.89 6.03
N LEU A 194 19.58 6.06 5.45
CA LEU A 194 18.72 6.20 4.29
C LEU A 194 19.59 5.88 3.09
N LEU A 195 19.14 4.95 2.25
CA LEU A 195 19.89 4.68 1.04
C LEU A 195 19.73 5.85 0.08
N ASP A 196 20.85 6.46 -0.30
CA ASP A 196 20.88 7.37 -1.42
C ASP A 196 20.57 6.60 -2.72
N PRO A 197 20.07 7.27 -3.77
CA PRO A 197 19.87 6.70 -5.11
C PRO A 197 20.95 5.71 -5.61
N PRO A 198 22.26 5.98 -5.44
CA PRO A 198 23.31 5.04 -5.86
C PRO A 198 23.42 3.82 -4.96
N GLU A 199 23.09 3.95 -3.67
CA GLU A 199 23.14 2.86 -2.71
C GLU A 199 21.96 1.89 -2.88
N ILE A 200 20.79 2.36 -3.36
CA ILE A 200 19.69 1.50 -3.79
C ILE A 200 20.14 0.61 -4.95
N ARG A 201 20.84 1.21 -5.93
CA ARG A 201 21.41 0.47 -7.07
C ARG A 201 22.45 -0.54 -6.59
N ARG A 202 23.31 -0.17 -5.64
CA ARG A 202 24.33 -1.06 -5.07
C ARG A 202 23.72 -2.22 -4.29
N ALA A 203 22.75 -1.94 -3.41
CA ALA A 203 22.02 -2.94 -2.63
C ALA A 203 21.30 -3.95 -3.55
N LEU A 204 20.79 -3.47 -4.68
CA LEU A 204 20.30 -4.34 -5.74
C LEU A 204 21.43 -5.19 -6.31
N GLN A 205 22.49 -4.58 -6.85
CA GLN A 205 23.62 -5.31 -7.46
C GLN A 205 24.26 -6.36 -6.54
N GLU A 206 24.37 -6.10 -5.25
CA GLU A 206 24.92 -7.01 -4.24
C GLU A 206 23.99 -8.20 -3.93
N CYS A 207 22.67 -8.05 -4.10
CA CYS A 207 21.69 -9.10 -3.80
C CYS A 207 21.26 -9.94 -5.03
N LEU A 208 21.82 -9.67 -6.22
CA LEU A 208 21.12 -9.87 -7.48
C LEU A 208 21.23 -11.22 -8.26
N PRO A 209 21.78 -12.33 -7.76
CA PRO A 209 21.46 -13.64 -8.33
C PRO A 209 20.43 -14.39 -7.45
N GLY A 210 19.14 -14.18 -7.71
CA GLY A 210 18.04 -14.94 -7.08
C GLY A 210 17.76 -14.66 -5.60
N GLY A 211 18.46 -13.69 -4.99
CA GLY A 211 18.30 -13.31 -3.59
C GLY A 211 17.10 -12.42 -3.29
N LEU A 212 16.88 -12.16 -1.99
CA LEU A 212 15.89 -11.22 -1.49
C LEU A 212 16.60 -10.15 -0.67
N ALA A 213 16.40 -8.89 -1.04
CA ALA A 213 16.92 -7.71 -0.37
C ALA A 213 15.82 -6.93 0.35
N SER A 214 16.19 -6.17 1.36
CA SER A 214 15.32 -5.18 2.01
C SER A 214 16.11 -3.90 2.25
N CYS A 215 15.54 -2.76 1.88
CA CYS A 215 16.17 -1.46 2.11
C CYS A 215 15.20 -0.45 2.72
N TRP A 216 15.77 0.63 3.25
CA TRP A 216 15.06 1.83 3.68
C TRP A 216 15.44 2.99 2.77
N ILE A 217 14.43 3.73 2.31
CA ILE A 217 14.61 4.94 1.52
C ILE A 217 13.91 6.11 2.19
N ASP A 218 14.45 7.30 2.01
CA ASP A 218 13.87 8.49 2.60
C ASP A 218 12.61 8.89 1.83
N GLY A 219 11.50 9.04 2.54
CA GLY A 219 10.29 9.57 1.94
C GLY A 219 10.47 10.97 1.38
N TRP A 220 11.30 11.81 2.02
CA TRP A 220 11.60 13.15 1.52
C TRP A 220 12.40 13.13 0.22
N ALA A 221 13.43 12.28 0.11
CA ALA A 221 14.17 12.12 -1.15
C ALA A 221 13.26 11.66 -2.31
N VAL A 222 12.32 10.74 -2.03
CA VAL A 222 11.31 10.33 -3.03
C VAL A 222 10.38 11.50 -3.39
N ALA A 223 9.99 12.29 -2.40
CA ALA A 223 9.12 13.46 -2.59
C ALA A 223 9.80 14.55 -3.43
N GLU A 224 11.08 14.86 -3.15
CA GLU A 224 11.88 15.83 -3.89
C GLU A 224 12.04 15.43 -5.35
N LEU A 225 12.37 14.16 -5.62
CA LEU A 225 12.39 13.61 -6.98
C LEU A 225 11.02 13.74 -7.64
N GLY A 226 9.94 13.41 -6.91
CA GLY A 226 8.57 13.54 -7.41
C GLY A 226 8.17 14.98 -7.74
N ILE A 227 8.60 15.95 -6.93
CA ILE A 227 8.39 17.39 -7.16
C ILE A 227 9.16 17.82 -8.41
N LEU A 228 10.45 17.46 -8.50
CA LEU A 228 11.30 17.78 -9.65
C LEU A 228 10.73 17.22 -10.97
N ARG A 229 10.13 16.03 -10.92
CA ARG A 229 9.51 15.35 -12.07
C ARG A 229 8.04 15.73 -12.31
N GLY A 230 7.44 16.58 -11.46
CA GLY A 230 6.05 17.00 -11.57
C GLY A 230 5.01 15.91 -11.25
N TRP A 231 5.38 14.85 -10.52
CA TRP A 231 4.46 13.77 -10.12
C TRP A 231 3.62 14.12 -8.90
N ILE A 232 4.16 14.98 -8.04
CA ILE A 232 3.53 15.49 -6.82
C ILE A 232 3.94 16.94 -6.62
N THR A 233 3.09 17.72 -5.96
CA THR A 233 3.40 19.11 -5.59
C THR A 233 3.88 19.20 -4.14
N HIS A 234 4.64 20.25 -3.82
CA HIS A 234 5.03 20.53 -2.44
C HIS A 234 3.80 20.65 -1.51
N ALA A 235 2.71 21.24 -1.99
CA ALA A 235 1.46 21.34 -1.25
C ALA A 235 0.89 19.97 -0.90
N GLU A 236 0.89 19.02 -1.85
CA GLU A 236 0.40 17.65 -1.62
C GLU A 236 1.25 16.87 -0.62
N VAL A 237 2.57 17.08 -0.60
CA VAL A 237 3.47 16.47 0.39
C VAL A 237 3.13 16.96 1.79
N MET A 238 3.03 18.28 1.96
CA MET A 238 2.71 18.90 3.26
C MET A 238 1.31 18.54 3.76
N ASP A 239 0.36 18.34 2.82
CA ASP A 239 -1.02 18.00 3.13
C ASP A 239 -1.19 16.58 3.71
N LEU A 240 -0.24 15.68 3.48
CA LEU A 240 -0.34 14.28 3.91
C LEU A 240 -0.47 14.14 5.43
N SER A 241 0.27 14.96 6.19
CA SER A 241 0.17 15.02 7.66
C SER A 241 -1.22 15.44 8.13
N ARG A 242 -1.90 16.34 7.40
CA ARG A 242 -3.27 16.78 7.68
C ARG A 242 -4.25 15.67 7.36
N LEU A 243 -4.12 15.02 6.21
CA LEU A 243 -4.97 13.90 5.80
C LEU A 243 -4.89 12.73 6.79
N ARG A 244 -3.68 12.40 7.26
CA ARG A 244 -3.48 11.39 8.31
C ARG A 244 -4.22 11.76 9.59
N ARG A 245 -4.08 12.99 10.09
CA ARG A 245 -4.79 13.45 11.30
C ARG A 245 -6.32 13.36 11.15
N GLN A 246 -6.85 13.68 9.97
CA GLN A 246 -8.29 13.52 9.68
C GLN A 246 -8.72 12.06 9.60
N PHE A 247 -7.82 11.17 9.17
CA PHE A 247 -8.06 9.74 9.17
C PHE A 247 -8.04 9.16 10.59
N ASP A 248 -7.05 9.52 11.41
CA ASP A 248 -6.92 9.05 12.79
C ASP A 248 -8.03 9.62 13.70
N ASN A 249 -8.49 10.86 13.43
CA ASN A 249 -9.52 11.55 14.18
C ASN A 249 -10.61 12.13 13.26
N PRO A 250 -11.54 11.29 12.73
CA PRO A 250 -12.55 11.73 11.76
C PRO A 250 -13.50 12.81 12.31
N GLN A 251 -13.73 12.85 13.63
CA GLN A 251 -14.55 13.89 14.27
C GLN A 251 -13.95 15.30 14.12
N MET A 252 -12.61 15.43 14.05
CA MET A 252 -11.96 16.72 13.80
C MET A 252 -12.15 17.23 12.37
N ALA A 253 -12.47 16.34 11.41
CA ALA A 253 -12.76 16.73 10.03
C ALA A 253 -14.13 17.42 9.90
N VAL A 254 -15.09 17.09 10.75
CA VAL A 254 -16.46 17.63 10.74
C VAL A 254 -16.52 19.05 11.32
N ALA A 255 -15.67 19.37 12.31
CA ALA A 255 -15.69 20.68 12.98
C ALA A 255 -15.31 21.88 12.10
N ARG A 256 -14.75 21.67 10.90
CA ARG A 256 -14.49 22.74 9.92
C ARG A 256 -15.60 22.90 8.87
N ALA A 257 -16.56 21.98 8.82
CA ALA A 257 -17.70 22.05 7.90
C ALA A 257 -18.96 22.62 8.56
N THR A 258 -18.96 22.81 9.89
CA THR A 258 -19.98 23.63 10.55
C THR A 258 -19.76 25.07 10.08
N PRO A 259 -20.73 25.70 9.40
CA PRO A 259 -20.69 27.14 9.22
C PRO A 259 -20.56 27.73 10.62
N LEU A 260 -19.61 28.64 10.82
CA LEU A 260 -19.68 29.50 12.00
C LEU A 260 -21.11 30.08 12.02
N PRO A 261 -21.81 30.08 13.16
CA PRO A 261 -23.08 30.77 13.23
C PRO A 261 -22.84 32.16 12.66
N VAL A 262 -23.58 32.50 11.61
CA VAL A 262 -23.59 33.86 11.09
C VAL A 262 -24.15 34.68 12.24
N ILE A 263 -23.25 35.28 13.03
CA ILE A 263 -23.63 36.36 13.91
C ILE A 263 -24.09 37.44 12.94
N PRO A 264 -25.39 37.77 12.86
CA PRO A 264 -25.78 38.91 12.06
C PRO A 264 -24.99 40.08 12.62
N LEU A 265 -24.16 40.69 11.78
CA LEU A 265 -23.61 42.01 12.05
C LEU A 265 -24.81 42.92 12.18
N ILE A 266 -25.31 43.08 13.40
CA ILE A 266 -26.28 44.10 13.73
C ILE A 266 -25.48 45.40 13.60
N PRO A 267 -25.72 46.21 12.55
CA PRO A 267 -25.00 47.46 12.41
C PRO A 267 -25.31 48.32 13.64
N ALA A 268 -24.32 49.04 14.15
CA ALA A 268 -24.40 49.75 15.44
C ALA A 268 -25.64 50.65 15.58
N TRP A 269 -26.21 51.14 14.47
CA TRP A 269 -27.43 51.93 14.44
C TRP A 269 -28.68 51.15 14.89
N ALA A 270 -28.75 49.84 14.67
CA ALA A 270 -29.90 49.02 15.05
C ALA A 270 -29.95 48.72 16.57
N VAL A 271 -28.81 48.84 17.27
CA VAL A 271 -28.76 48.73 18.74
C VAL A 271 -29.29 50.01 19.41
N GLN A 272 -29.15 51.17 18.77
CA GLN A 272 -29.71 52.44 19.29
C GLN A 272 -31.23 52.54 19.16
N ALA A 273 -31.84 51.86 18.17
CA ALA A 273 -33.29 51.85 18.03
C ALA A 273 -34.01 51.03 19.13
N ALA A 274 -33.37 49.96 19.63
CA ALA A 274 -33.94 49.15 20.71
C ALA A 274 -33.79 49.78 22.11
N GLY A 275 -32.78 50.64 22.31
CA GLY A 275 -32.57 51.36 23.57
C GLY A 275 -33.55 52.53 23.81
N LEU A 276 -34.21 53.02 22.77
CA LEU A 276 -35.16 54.15 22.85
C LEU A 276 -36.63 53.74 23.01
N ALA A 277 -36.96 52.46 22.89
CA ALA A 277 -38.32 51.94 23.08
C ALA A 277 -38.60 51.42 24.51
N GLY A 278 -37.63 51.49 25.43
CA GLY A 278 -37.69 50.88 26.76
C GLY A 278 -37.86 51.83 27.94
N ILE A 279 -38.22 53.10 27.71
CA ILE A 279 -38.48 54.08 28.78
C ILE A 279 -39.89 54.62 28.57
N PHE A 280 -40.89 53.95 29.14
CA PHE A 280 -42.16 54.52 29.67
C PHE A 280 -43.15 53.36 29.90
N ALA A 281 -43.07 52.76 31.09
CA ALA A 281 -44.21 52.09 31.73
C ALA A 281 -43.98 52.13 33.24
N THR A 282 -44.30 53.29 33.81
CA THR A 282 -44.45 53.53 35.24
C THR A 282 -45.73 52.90 35.78
N THR A 283 -45.72 52.63 37.09
CA THR A 283 -46.86 52.36 38.01
C THR A 283 -47.41 50.91 37.98
N GLY A 284 -47.57 50.22 39.11
CA GLY A 284 -47.63 50.65 40.51
C GLY A 284 -47.52 49.50 41.52
N PRO A 285 -47.66 49.82 42.83
CA PRO A 285 -47.26 48.96 43.94
C PRO A 285 -48.44 48.17 44.54
N SER A 286 -48.12 47.30 45.51
CA SER A 286 -48.99 46.55 46.47
C SER A 286 -49.09 45.05 46.13
N ARG A 287 -49.06 44.10 47.06
CA ARG A 287 -48.93 44.08 48.52
C ARG A 287 -48.58 42.62 48.91
N LEU A 288 -47.90 42.50 50.05
CA LEU A 288 -47.90 41.41 51.04
C LEU A 288 -48.83 40.20 50.80
N SER A 289 -48.22 39.01 50.83
CA SER A 289 -48.47 37.97 51.86
C SER A 289 -47.29 37.01 51.89
#